data_AF-A0A060YBH0-F1
#
_entry.id   AF-A0A060YBH0-F1
#
_cell.length_a   1.000
_cell.length_b   1.000
_cell.length_c   1.000
_cell.angle_alpha   90.00
_cell.angle_beta   90.00
_cell.angle_gamma   90.00
#
_symmetry.space_group_name_H-M   'P 1'
#
loop_
_entity.id
_entity.type
_entity.pdbx_description
1 polymer ?
#
loop_
_entity_poly.entity_id
_entity_poly.type
_entity_poly.pdbx_seq_one_letter_code
_entity_poly.pdbx_strand_id
1 'polypeptide(L)'
;MRELLEEHHTPRRPSTGGRPAVDNPLRLTARHFPCKVPQTASQGSRTRRHCKVCLSGARRSKQRKMTKYMCLACDTPLCISPCFEEYHMLKHY
;
A
#
# COMPACT_ATOMS: atom_id res chain seq x y z
N MET A 1 -11.08 -22.92 11.30
CA MET A 1 -10.41 -21.60 11.47
C MET A 1 -9.51 -21.17 10.30
N ARG A 2 -9.25 -22.00 9.27
CA ARG A 2 -8.55 -21.55 8.04
C ARG A 2 -9.52 -21.18 6.91
N GLU A 3 -10.66 -21.85 6.88
CA GLU A 3 -11.69 -21.70 5.83
C GLU A 3 -12.32 -20.31 5.79
N LEU A 4 -12.47 -19.62 6.94
CA LEU A 4 -13.11 -18.30 7.01
C LEU A 4 -12.29 -17.16 6.40
N LEU A 5 -10.97 -17.32 6.27
CA LEU A 5 -10.13 -16.31 5.60
C LEU A 5 -10.22 -16.45 4.08
N GLU A 6 -10.43 -17.65 3.56
CA GLU A 6 -10.42 -17.91 2.12
C GLU A 6 -11.67 -17.37 1.42
N GLU A 7 -12.85 -17.45 2.05
CA GLU A 7 -14.13 -17.00 1.45
C GLU A 7 -14.19 -15.48 1.16
N HIS A 8 -13.38 -14.65 1.83
CA HIS A 8 -13.36 -13.21 1.62
C HIS A 8 -12.19 -12.72 0.76
N HIS A 9 -11.27 -13.61 0.36
CA HIS A 9 -10.09 -13.28 -0.43
C HIS A 9 -10.40 -13.30 -1.93
N THR A 10 -11.07 -12.25 -2.42
CA THR A 10 -11.01 -11.93 -3.85
C THR A 10 -9.79 -11.05 -4.11
N PRO A 11 -8.85 -11.42 -5.01
CA PRO A 11 -7.79 -10.53 -5.45
C PRO A 11 -8.42 -9.28 -6.06
N ARG A 12 -8.28 -8.14 -5.39
CA ARG A 12 -8.85 -6.89 -5.89
C ARG A 12 -8.08 -6.45 -7.13
N ARG A 13 -8.81 -6.29 -8.23
CA ARG A 13 -8.31 -5.53 -9.38
C ARG A 13 -8.00 -4.09 -8.92
N PRO A 14 -6.97 -3.43 -9.48
CA PRO A 14 -6.71 -2.02 -9.20
C PRO A 14 -8.00 -1.21 -9.40
N SER A 15 -8.49 -0.55 -8.37
CA SER A 15 -9.73 0.22 -8.47
C SER A 15 -9.50 1.45 -9.34
N THR A 16 -10.23 1.53 -10.46
CA THR A 16 -10.24 2.70 -11.36
C THR A 16 -11.20 3.81 -10.90
N GLY A 17 -11.71 3.79 -9.64
CA GLY A 17 -12.74 4.75 -9.23
C GLY A 17 -12.90 5.05 -7.74
N GLY A 18 -12.86 6.35 -7.42
CA GLY A 18 -13.78 7.12 -6.56
C GLY A 18 -13.91 6.85 -5.05
N ARG A 19 -13.87 5.59 -4.59
CA ARG A 19 -14.12 5.25 -3.17
C ARG A 19 -12.83 4.73 -2.53
N PRO A 20 -12.34 5.33 -1.43
CA PRO A 20 -11.17 4.80 -0.74
C PRO A 20 -11.47 3.35 -0.32
N ALA A 21 -10.55 2.44 -0.67
CA ALA A 21 -10.68 1.05 -0.30
C ALA A 21 -10.83 0.94 1.22
N VAL A 22 -11.92 0.27 1.66
CA VAL A 22 -12.08 -0.25 3.03
C VAL A 22 -10.74 -0.85 3.47
N ASP A 23 -10.26 -0.46 4.65
CA ASP A 23 -8.98 -0.90 5.20
C ASP A 23 -8.97 -2.44 5.24
N ASN A 24 -8.06 -3.04 4.49
CA ASN A 24 -7.98 -4.49 4.37
C ASN A 24 -7.43 -5.06 5.69
N PRO A 25 -8.18 -5.90 6.43
CA PRO A 25 -7.70 -6.45 7.71
C PRO A 25 -6.37 -7.21 7.58
N LEU A 26 -6.08 -7.77 6.40
CA LEU A 26 -4.82 -8.46 6.11
C LEU A 26 -3.60 -7.56 6.11
N ARG A 27 -3.79 -6.25 5.97
CA ARG A 27 -2.72 -5.27 6.08
C ARG A 27 -1.96 -5.43 7.39
N LEU A 28 -2.65 -5.80 8.48
CA LEU A 28 -2.07 -5.92 9.82
C LEU A 28 -1.58 -7.33 10.17
N THR A 29 -2.15 -8.37 9.55
CA THR A 29 -1.91 -9.76 9.97
C THR A 29 -1.06 -10.57 8.99
N ALA A 30 -1.05 -10.22 7.70
CA ALA A 30 -0.30 -10.96 6.69
C ALA A 30 1.18 -10.52 6.64
N ARG A 31 2.03 -11.40 6.10
CA ARG A 31 3.44 -11.08 5.86
C ARG A 31 3.58 -10.28 4.57
N HIS A 32 3.95 -9.01 4.71
CA HIS A 32 4.11 -8.09 3.58
C HIS A 32 5.58 -7.85 3.27
N PHE A 33 5.92 -7.79 1.98
CA PHE A 33 7.28 -7.47 1.52
C PHE A 33 7.26 -6.30 0.53
N PRO A 34 8.25 -5.39 0.60
CA PRO A 34 8.37 -4.32 -0.36
C PRO A 34 8.82 -4.88 -1.72
N CYS A 35 8.17 -4.43 -2.79
CA CYS A 35 8.60 -4.65 -4.16
C CYS A 35 8.72 -3.30 -4.91
N LYS A 36 9.29 -3.32 -6.11
CA LYS A 36 9.36 -2.11 -6.95
C LYS A 36 8.00 -1.82 -7.57
N VAL A 37 7.67 -0.54 -7.70
CA VAL A 37 6.50 -0.08 -8.46
C VAL A 37 6.65 -0.54 -9.92
N PRO A 38 5.61 -1.16 -10.52
CA PRO A 38 5.61 -1.54 -11.93
C PRO A 38 5.89 -0.34 -12.83
N GLN A 39 6.76 -0.52 -13.81
CA GLN A 39 7.15 0.55 -14.73
C GLN A 39 5.99 0.90 -15.66
N THR A 40 5.79 2.19 -15.92
CA THR A 40 4.90 2.64 -16.99
C THR A 40 5.69 2.87 -18.27
N ALA A 41 5.04 2.74 -19.43
CA ALA A 41 5.67 3.03 -20.73
C ALA A 41 6.23 4.47 -20.79
N SER A 42 5.56 5.43 -20.13
CA SER A 42 5.96 6.84 -20.14
C SER A 42 7.15 7.18 -19.25
N GLN A 43 7.35 6.46 -18.15
CA GLN A 43 8.36 6.82 -17.13
C GLN A 43 9.45 5.75 -16.95
N GLY A 44 9.24 4.52 -17.41
CA GLY A 44 10.21 3.43 -17.35
C GLY A 44 10.77 3.23 -15.94
N SER A 45 12.11 3.18 -15.82
CA SER A 45 12.82 3.03 -14.54
C SER A 45 12.67 4.22 -13.58
N ARG A 46 12.15 5.36 -14.05
CA ARG A 46 11.85 6.54 -13.24
C ARG A 46 10.45 6.51 -12.63
N THR A 47 9.64 5.49 -12.96
CA THR A 47 8.28 5.35 -12.41
C THR A 47 8.30 5.39 -10.88
N ARG A 48 7.50 6.29 -10.32
CA ARG A 48 7.31 6.45 -8.88
C ARG A 48 5.84 6.75 -8.61
N ARG A 49 5.37 6.38 -7.42
CA ARG A 49 4.01 6.68 -6.94
C ARG A 49 4.07 7.41 -5.61
N HIS A 50 3.01 8.12 -5.27
CA HIS A 50 2.91 8.86 -4.01
C HIS A 50 2.75 7.92 -2.81
N CYS A 51 3.57 8.08 -1.78
CA CYS A 51 3.51 7.27 -0.57
C CYS A 51 2.22 7.55 0.22
N LYS A 52 1.39 6.51 0.43
CA LYS A 52 0.08 6.65 1.09
C LYS A 52 0.19 7.23 2.51
N VAL A 53 1.15 6.75 3.30
CA VAL A 53 1.36 7.21 4.69
C VAL A 53 1.80 8.67 4.71
N CYS A 54 2.76 9.07 3.87
CA CYS A 54 3.21 10.47 3.81
C CYS A 54 2.09 11.42 3.36
N LEU A 55 1.23 10.99 2.43
CA LEU A 55 0.11 11.80 1.94
C LEU A 55 -1.02 11.93 2.96
N SER A 56 -1.20 10.94 3.84
CA SER A 56 -2.25 10.97 4.87
C SER A 56 -2.05 12.14 5.84
N GLY A 57 -0.80 12.39 6.25
CA GLY A 57 -0.48 13.36 7.28
C GLY A 57 -1.02 13.00 8.67
N ALA A 58 -1.45 11.74 8.90
CA ALA A 58 -2.15 11.38 10.14
C ALA A 58 -1.26 11.41 11.38
N ARG A 59 0.02 11.02 11.24
CA ARG A 59 0.99 10.99 12.36
C ARG A 59 2.18 11.91 12.19
N ARG A 60 2.30 12.56 11.03
CA ARG A 60 3.40 13.46 10.69
C ARG A 60 2.92 14.51 9.71
N SER A 61 3.72 15.56 9.51
CA SER A 61 3.39 16.58 8.51
C SER A 61 3.11 15.94 7.15
N LYS A 62 2.06 16.41 6.49
CA LYS A 62 1.65 15.90 5.18
C LYS A 62 2.72 16.20 4.15
N GLN A 63 3.23 15.16 3.49
CA GLN A 63 4.28 15.26 2.47
C GLN A 63 3.85 14.54 1.19
N ARG A 64 4.03 15.16 0.02
CA ARG A 64 3.78 14.53 -1.29
C ARG A 64 4.96 13.66 -1.75
N LYS A 65 5.55 12.89 -0.83
CA LYS A 65 6.75 12.08 -1.10
C LYS A 65 6.45 10.98 -2.13
N MET A 66 7.28 10.87 -3.15
CA MET A 66 7.22 9.79 -4.14
C MET A 66 8.17 8.65 -3.78
N THR A 67 7.76 7.42 -4.06
CA THR A 67 8.51 6.19 -3.76
C THR A 67 8.61 5.29 -5.01
N LYS A 68 9.70 4.55 -5.12
CA LYS A 68 9.89 3.47 -6.10
C LYS A 68 9.38 2.12 -5.59
N TYR A 69 8.90 2.07 -4.35
CA TYR A 69 8.51 0.83 -3.69
C TYR A 69 7.01 0.81 -3.36
N MET A 70 6.45 -0.40 -3.33
CA MET A 70 5.07 -0.66 -2.94
C MET A 70 4.96 -2.00 -2.20
N CYS A 71 3.89 -2.18 -1.45
CA CYS A 71 3.48 -3.50 -1.01
C CYS A 71 2.63 -4.15 -2.10
N LEU A 72 3.08 -5.30 -2.64
CA LEU A 72 2.36 -6.00 -3.70
C LEU A 72 1.00 -6.51 -3.23
N ALA A 73 0.96 -7.13 -2.05
CA ALA A 73 -0.26 -7.70 -1.49
C ALA A 73 -1.34 -6.64 -1.16
N CYS A 74 -0.92 -5.41 -0.84
CA CYS A 74 -1.83 -4.30 -0.56
C CYS A 74 -2.05 -3.36 -1.75
N ASP A 75 -1.38 -3.58 -2.89
CA ASP A 75 -1.30 -2.65 -4.03
C ASP A 75 -1.07 -1.18 -3.59
N THR A 76 -0.23 -0.98 -2.57
CA THR A 76 -0.09 0.32 -1.92
C THR A 76 1.34 0.84 -2.01
N PRO A 77 1.57 2.02 -2.62
CA PRO A 77 2.89 2.66 -2.65
C PRO A 77 3.30 3.20 -1.27
N LEU A 78 4.48 2.78 -0.80
CA LEU A 78 5.02 3.10 0.53
C LEU A 78 6.53 3.38 0.45
N CYS A 79 7.04 4.27 1.30
CA CYS A 79 8.49 4.33 1.53
C CYS A 79 8.94 3.06 2.25
N ILE A 80 10.14 2.55 1.95
CA ILE A 80 10.69 1.34 2.61
C ILE A 80 10.70 1.49 4.14
N SER A 81 11.15 2.63 4.63
CA SER A 81 11.13 2.97 6.05
C SER A 81 10.86 4.47 6.23
N PRO A 82 10.16 4.89 7.29
CA PRO A 82 9.42 4.05 8.27
C PRO A 82 8.01 3.67 7.80
N CYS A 83 7.55 4.21 6.67
CA CYS A 83 6.16 4.10 6.22
C CYS A 83 5.67 2.67 5.99
N PHE A 84 6.54 1.74 5.58
CA PHE A 84 6.14 0.35 5.32
C PHE A 84 5.73 -0.36 6.61
N GLU A 85 6.54 -0.23 7.66
CA GLU A 85 6.28 -0.81 8.97
C GLU A 85 5.00 -0.21 9.57
N GLU A 86 4.95 1.12 9.61
CA GLU A 86 3.80 1.90 10.04
C GLU A 86 2.48 1.48 9.37
N TYR A 87 2.51 1.30 8.05
CA TYR A 87 1.34 0.88 7.29
C TYR A 87 0.95 -0.58 7.54
N HIS A 88 1.81 -1.45 8.07
CA HIS A 88 1.44 -2.84 8.35
C HIS A 88 1.32 -3.17 9.84
N MET A 89 1.68 -2.24 10.73
CA MET A 89 1.62 -2.47 12.18
C MET A 89 0.56 -1.64 12.89
N LEU A 90 0.20 -0.46 12.38
CA LEU A 90 -0.75 0.41 13.08
C LEU A 90 -2.14 0.39 12.47
N LYS A 91 -3.17 0.31 13.34
CA LYS A 91 -4.56 0.45 12.93
C LYS A 91 -4.83 1.81 12.28
N HIS A 92 -4.23 2.88 12.83
CA HIS A 92 -4.27 4.24 12.31
C HIS A 92 -2.84 4.70 11.98
N TYR A 93 -2.53 4.84 10.69
CA TYR A 93 -1.18 5.10 10.19
C TYR A 93 -1.01 6.50 9.62
#